data_AF-A0A1F4DBQ9-F1
#
_entry.id   AF-A0A1F4DBQ9-F1
#
_cell.length_a   1.000
_cell.length_b   1.000
_cell.length_c   1.000
_cell.angle_alpha   90.00
_cell.angle_beta   90.00
_cell.angle_gamma   90.00
#
_symmetry.space_group_name_H-M   'P 1'
#
loop_
_entity.id
_entity.type
_entity.pdbx_description
1 polymer ?
#
loop_
_entity_poly.entity_id
_entity_poly.type
_entity_poly.pdbx_seq_one_letter_code
_entity_poly.pdbx_strand_id
1 'polypeptide(L)'
;MMWPNDDLLTFELGPEKEQLFIHGDAAGLRRLASLLNELADAADRGELPHERLKTDNWGGYGLSGEAQEDYSECLNHVTICGWSDREGAKSPRGI
;
A
#
# COMPACT_ATOMS: atom_id res chain seq x y z
N MET A 1 9.09 2.74 19.94
CA MET A 1 7.84 3.42 20.35
C MET A 1 6.83 3.07 19.28
N MET A 2 5.82 2.26 19.61
CA MET A 2 4.75 1.89 18.68
C MET A 2 3.67 2.98 18.81
N TRP A 3 3.50 3.80 17.78
CA TRP A 3 2.32 4.67 17.74
C TRP A 3 1.11 3.79 17.39
N PRO A 4 -0.02 3.90 18.11
CA PRO A 4 -1.27 3.41 17.56
C PRO A 4 -1.50 4.13 16.22
N ASN A 5 -1.86 3.38 15.18
CA ASN A 5 -2.35 3.98 13.95
C ASN A 5 -3.72 4.58 14.23
N ASP A 6 -3.74 5.79 14.79
CA ASP A 6 -4.95 6.60 14.98
C ASP A 6 -5.48 7.17 13.65
N ASP A 7 -4.86 6.82 12.53
CA ASP A 7 -5.25 7.26 11.20
C ASP A 7 -5.93 6.16 10.39
N LEU A 8 -6.94 6.58 9.63
CA LEU A 8 -7.67 5.73 8.72
C LEU A 8 -6.87 5.51 7.44
N LEU A 9 -6.62 4.25 7.08
CA LEU A 9 -6.16 3.86 5.75
C LEU A 9 -6.60 2.42 5.42
N THR A 10 -7.58 2.27 4.54
CA THR A 10 -8.04 0.97 4.05
C THR A 10 -7.80 0.83 2.55
N PHE A 11 -7.61 -0.41 2.12
CA PHE A 11 -7.60 -0.81 0.72
C PHE A 11 -8.71 -1.83 0.55
N GLU A 12 -9.69 -1.53 -0.29
CA GLU A 12 -10.92 -2.31 -0.35
C GLU A 12 -11.25 -2.69 -1.79
N LEU A 13 -11.61 -3.94 -2.03
CA LEU A 13 -12.09 -4.38 -3.33
C LEU A 13 -13.58 -4.11 -3.45
N GLY A 14 -14.00 -3.53 -4.59
CA GLY A 14 -15.41 -3.42 -4.93
C GLY A 14 -16.07 -4.79 -5.14
N PRO A 15 -17.41 -4.83 -5.33
CA PRO A 15 -18.18 -6.07 -5.37
C PRO A 15 -17.69 -7.05 -6.45
N GLU A 16 -17.36 -6.54 -7.62
CA GLU A 16 -16.87 -7.32 -8.77
C GLU A 16 -15.35 -7.52 -8.76
N LYS A 17 -14.65 -6.98 -7.74
CA LYS A 17 -13.19 -7.04 -7.59
C LYS A 17 -12.38 -6.41 -8.74
N GLU A 18 -13.03 -5.61 -9.58
CA GLU A 18 -12.41 -4.85 -10.67
C GLU A 18 -11.91 -3.46 -10.25
N GLN A 19 -12.38 -2.98 -9.10
CA GLN A 19 -12.04 -1.68 -8.55
C GLN A 19 -11.40 -1.84 -7.19
N LEU A 20 -10.31 -1.09 -6.99
CA LEU A 20 -9.67 -0.92 -5.69
C LEU A 20 -10.00 0.48 -5.18
N PHE A 21 -10.63 0.55 -4.02
CA PHE A 21 -10.85 1.78 -3.28
C PHE A 21 -9.73 1.96 -2.26
N ILE A 22 -9.24 3.19 -2.14
CA ILE A 22 -8.31 3.59 -1.09
C ILE A 22 -9.04 4.63 -0.26
N HIS A 23 -9.46 4.26 0.95
CA HIS A 23 -10.06 5.20 1.88
C HIS A 23 -9.00 5.61 2.89
N GLY A 24 -8.93 6.89 3.19
CA GLY A 24 -8.06 7.36 4.24
C GLY A 24 -8.47 8.73 4.74
N ASP A 25 -8.18 8.99 6.00
CA ASP A 25 -8.25 10.35 6.52
C ASP A 25 -7.02 11.16 6.06
N ALA A 26 -6.95 12.42 6.47
CA ALA A 26 -5.84 13.28 6.08
C ALA A 26 -4.46 12.80 6.60
N ALA A 27 -4.40 12.04 7.69
CA ALA A 27 -3.15 11.50 8.20
C ALA A 27 -2.74 10.23 7.44
N GLY A 28 -3.67 9.30 7.23
CA GLY A 28 -3.45 8.05 6.50
C GLY A 28 -3.07 8.29 5.05
N LEU A 29 -3.74 9.23 4.37
CA LEU A 29 -3.39 9.62 3.00
C LEU A 29 -2.01 10.28 2.91
N ARG A 30 -1.63 11.12 3.89
CA ARG A 30 -0.28 11.73 3.93
C ARG A 30 0.80 10.68 4.17
N ARG A 31 0.55 9.72 5.05
CA ARG A 31 1.47 8.60 5.26
C ARG A 31 1.64 7.78 3.98
N LEU A 32 0.54 7.42 3.32
CA LEU A 32 0.60 6.69 2.05
C LEU A 32 1.40 7.48 1.00
N ALA A 33 1.16 8.80 0.88
CA ALA A 33 1.92 9.65 -0.04
C ALA A 33 3.43 9.69 0.29
N SER A 34 3.81 9.79 1.58
CA SER A 34 5.22 9.73 1.99
C SER A 34 5.87 8.40 1.59
N LEU A 35 5.20 7.29 1.88
CA LEU A 35 5.67 5.96 1.51
C LEU A 35 5.86 5.84 -0.01
N LEU A 36 4.90 6.31 -0.80
CA LEU A 36 5.00 6.27 -2.26
C LEU A 36 6.18 7.10 -2.78
N ASN A 37 6.46 8.27 -2.18
CA ASN A 37 7.64 9.07 -2.54
C ASN A 37 8.95 8.35 -2.18
N GLU A 38 9.04 7.75 -1.01
CA GLU A 38 10.23 7.00 -0.58
C GLU A 38 10.53 5.81 -1.51
N LEU A 39 9.49 5.06 -1.89
CA LEU A 39 9.61 3.95 -2.85
C LEU A 39 9.99 4.46 -4.25
N ALA A 40 9.42 5.58 -4.68
CA ALA A 40 9.74 6.19 -5.98
C ALA A 40 11.20 6.67 -6.03
N ASP A 41 11.68 7.37 -5.00
CA ASP A 41 13.05 7.85 -4.91
C ASP A 41 14.06 6.68 -4.92
N ALA A 42 13.75 5.58 -4.23
CA ALA A 42 14.58 4.37 -4.26
C ALA A 42 14.57 3.69 -5.64
N ALA A 43 13.39 3.57 -6.26
CA ALA A 43 13.27 3.03 -7.60
C ALA A 43 14.04 3.85 -8.66
N ASP A 44 14.02 5.18 -8.56
CA ASP A 44 14.75 6.09 -9.46
C ASP A 44 16.27 5.93 -9.34
N ARG A 45 16.76 5.58 -8.15
CA ARG A 45 18.17 5.18 -7.92
C ARG A 45 18.52 3.79 -8.47
N GLY A 46 17.58 3.08 -9.09
CA GLY A 46 17.77 1.74 -9.65
C GLY A 46 17.68 0.62 -8.60
N GLU A 47 17.15 0.91 -7.41
CA GLU A 47 16.81 -0.09 -6.40
C GLU A 47 15.48 -0.79 -6.76
N LEU A 48 15.17 -1.90 -6.06
CA LEU A 48 13.92 -2.65 -6.21
C LEU A 48 13.12 -2.65 -4.90
N PRO A 49 12.70 -1.46 -4.42
CA PRO A 49 12.06 -1.33 -3.13
C PRO A 49 10.65 -1.91 -3.16
N HIS A 50 10.21 -2.45 -2.02
CA HIS A 50 8.82 -2.81 -1.82
C HIS A 50 8.45 -2.67 -0.34
N GLU A 51 7.19 -2.33 -0.08
CA GLU A 51 6.65 -2.25 1.27
C GLU A 51 5.37 -3.10 1.39
N ARG A 52 5.14 -3.64 2.59
CA ARG A 52 3.99 -4.47 2.89
C ARG A 52 3.17 -3.84 4.01
N LEU A 53 2.03 -3.29 3.64
CA LEU A 53 1.05 -2.78 4.60
C LEU A 53 0.11 -3.92 5.00
N LYS A 54 -0.15 -4.06 6.29
CA LYS A 54 -1.05 -5.07 6.83
C LYS A 54 -1.93 -4.50 7.93
N THR A 55 -3.06 -5.14 8.14
CA THR A 55 -3.90 -4.93 9.31
C THR A 55 -3.31 -5.65 10.53
N ASP A 56 -3.65 -5.16 11.73
CA ASP A 56 -3.13 -5.71 13.00
C ASP A 56 -3.48 -7.19 13.19
N ASN A 57 -4.68 -7.61 12.77
CA ASN A 57 -5.15 -9.00 12.83
C ASN A 57 -4.33 -9.97 11.94
N TRP A 58 -3.50 -9.45 11.02
CA TRP A 58 -2.56 -10.21 10.19
C TRP A 58 -1.10 -10.02 10.63
N GLY A 59 -0.91 -9.52 11.86
CA GLY A 59 0.40 -9.41 12.50
C GLY A 59 1.31 -8.35 11.87
N GLY A 60 0.74 -7.34 11.21
CA GLY A 60 1.51 -6.19 10.74
C GLY A 60 0.84 -4.88 11.12
N TYR A 61 1.17 -3.81 10.41
CA TYR A 61 0.71 -2.45 10.68
C TYR A 61 0.59 -1.67 9.36
N GLY A 62 -0.11 -0.54 9.40
CA GLY A 62 -0.22 0.40 8.29
C GLY A 62 -1.57 0.40 7.57
N LEU A 63 -2.45 -0.57 7.86
CA LEU A 63 -3.85 -0.58 7.39
C LEU A 63 -4.82 -0.62 8.57
N SER A 64 -5.93 0.12 8.46
CA SER A 64 -7.11 -0.07 9.28
C SER A 64 -7.92 -1.26 8.77
N GLY A 65 -8.61 -1.98 9.68
CA GLY A 65 -9.27 -3.25 9.38
C GLY A 65 -10.79 -3.19 9.18
N GLU A 66 -11.42 -2.04 9.42
CA GLU A 66 -12.86 -1.85 9.28
C GLU A 66 -13.17 -1.29 7.88
N ALA A 67 -14.13 -1.90 7.17
CA ALA A 67 -14.54 -1.44 5.84
C ALA A 67 -15.28 -0.10 5.93
N GLN A 68 -15.08 0.76 4.92
CA GLN A 68 -15.70 2.08 4.86
C GLN A 68 -17.00 2.10 4.06
N GLU A 69 -17.28 1.04 3.31
CA GLU A 69 -18.50 0.86 2.53
C GLU A 69 -19.09 -0.53 2.79
N ASP A 70 -20.42 -0.67 2.73
CA ASP A 70 -21.11 -1.94 3.06
C ASP A 70 -20.91 -3.06 2.02
N TYR A 71 -20.45 -2.70 0.82
CA TYR A 71 -20.35 -3.59 -0.34
C TYR A 71 -18.91 -3.94 -0.71
N SER A 72 -17.93 -3.49 0.07
CA SER A 72 -16.52 -3.64 -0.21
C SER A 72 -15.84 -4.67 0.70
N GLU A 73 -14.74 -5.25 0.22
CA GLU A 73 -13.95 -6.24 0.94
C GLU A 73 -12.57 -5.65 1.31
N CYS A 74 -12.31 -5.45 2.61
CA CYS A 74 -10.99 -5.00 3.09
C CYS A 74 -9.87 -5.99 2.76
N LEU A 75 -8.80 -5.49 2.14
CA LEU A 75 -7.55 -6.20 1.95
C LEU A 75 -6.69 -6.09 3.21
N ASN A 76 -6.42 -7.23 3.84
CA ASN A 76 -5.59 -7.29 5.04
C ASN A 76 -4.07 -7.23 4.76
N HIS A 77 -3.67 -7.33 3.49
CA HIS A 77 -2.26 -7.34 3.08
C HIS A 77 -2.10 -6.73 1.69
N VAL A 78 -1.42 -5.59 1.63
CA VAL A 78 -1.12 -4.85 0.40
C VAL A 78 0.39 -4.77 0.23
N THR A 79 0.88 -5.13 -0.96
CA THR A 79 2.28 -4.97 -1.33
C THR A 79 2.41 -3.88 -2.38
N ILE A 80 3.25 -2.88 -2.13
CA ILE A 80 3.55 -1.80 -3.06
C ILE A 80 4.99 -1.99 -3.51
N CYS A 81 5.22 -2.07 -4.83
CA CYS A 81 6.55 -2.26 -5.41
C CYS A 81 6.96 -1.01 -6.20
N GLY A 82 8.17 -0.52 -5.97
CA GLY A 82 8.82 0.48 -6.81
C GLY A 82 9.66 -0.19 -7.88
N TRP A 83 9.47 0.21 -9.13
CA TRP A 83 10.25 -0.28 -10.26
C TRP A 83 10.98 0.87 -10.92
N SER A 84 12.22 0.65 -11.34
CA SER A 84 13.09 1.67 -11.93
C SER A 84 12.63 2.15 -13.31
N ASP A 85 11.77 1.38 -13.99
CA ASP A 85 11.28 1.70 -15.32
C ASP A 85 9.85 1.17 -15.55
N ARG A 86 9.31 1.47 -16.73
CA ARG A 86 7.95 1.10 -17.15
C ARG A 86 7.78 -0.39 -17.44
N GLU A 87 8.86 -1.13 -17.68
CA GLU A 87 8.81 -2.58 -17.88
C GLU A 87 8.57 -3.32 -16.55
N GLY A 88 8.89 -2.65 -15.44
CA GLY A 88 8.62 -3.16 -14.11
C GLY A 88 9.45 -4.38 -13.78
N ALA A 89 8.82 -5.37 -13.13
CA ALA A 89 9.44 -6.65 -12.82
C ALA A 89 9.94 -7.45 -14.04
N LYS A 90 9.56 -7.05 -15.27
CA LYS A 90 9.93 -7.76 -16.49
C LYS A 90 11.30 -7.40 -17.03
N SER A 91 12.00 -6.40 -16.50
CA SER A 91 13.37 -6.05 -16.92
C SER A 91 14.34 -7.14 -16.44
N PRO A 92 14.69 -8.12 -17.29
CA PRO A 92 15.68 -9.11 -16.92
C PRO A 92 17.00 -8.37 -17.12
N ARG A 93 17.64 -7.88 -16.05
CA ARG A 93 19.03 -7.44 -16.20
C ARG A 93 19.78 -8.62 -16.81
N GLY A 94 20.13 -8.47 -18.09
CA GLY A 94 21.00 -9.38 -18.80
C GLY A 94 22.31 -9.43 -18.03
N ILE A 95 22.53 -10.56 -17.37
CA ILE A 95 23.85 -11.03 -16.98
C ILE A 95 24.25 -12.03 -18.06
#